data_AF-A0A0B6YLY2-F1
#
_entry.id   AF-A0A0B6YLY2-F1
#
_cell.length_a   1.000
_cell.length_b   1.000
_cell.length_c   1.000
_cell.angle_alpha   90.00
_cell.angle_beta   90.00
_cell.angle_gamma   90.00
#
_symmetry.space_group_name_H-M   'P 1'
#
loop_
_entity.id
_entity.type
_entity.pdbx_description
1 polymer ?
#
loop_
_entity_poly.entity_id
_entity_poly.type
_entity_poly.pdbx_seq_one_letter_code
_entity_poly.pdbx_strand_id
1 'polypeptide(L)'
;NIVLFMSSKPNDELPTIALNVGEGRNNLWAKTKAAFKYIYDHHLNDAEWFMKTDDDTYVVVENVRYFLQDKSPSQPVFFGRKFKAAVKAGYMSGGAGYVLSKEAMIRAVRDGFEHGDKCRGDGGGSEDVEMGKCLHNVGAEAGDSRDELDRERFHPFVPEHHLIPDILPKDMWYWSYNYYPVKQGQDCCSD
;
A
#
# COMPACT_ATOMS: atom_id res chain seq x y z
N ASN A 1 -0.61 17.76 -6.06
CA ASN A 1 -0.59 16.53 -5.21
C ASN A 1 -0.78 17.02 -3.80
N ILE A 2 -1.60 16.34 -2.99
CA ILE A 2 -1.70 16.61 -1.56
C ILE A 2 -0.81 15.59 -0.85
N VAL A 3 0.04 16.06 0.04
CA VAL A 3 0.94 15.22 0.84
C VAL A 3 0.61 15.47 2.29
N LEU A 4 0.39 14.39 3.04
CA LEU A 4 0.00 14.42 4.44
C LEU A 4 1.01 13.57 5.23
N PHE A 5 1.60 14.16 6.27
CA PHE A 5 2.54 13.45 7.14
C PHE A 5 1.79 12.95 8.38
N MET A 6 1.68 11.63 8.55
CA MET A 6 0.91 11.01 9.63
C MET A 6 1.84 10.54 10.75
N SER A 7 1.65 11.03 11.97
CA SER A 7 2.53 10.77 13.12
C SER A 7 1.71 10.54 14.39
N SER A 8 2.25 9.93 15.44
CA SER A 8 1.58 9.93 16.77
C SER A 8 1.67 11.26 17.51
N LYS A 9 2.55 12.16 17.06
CA LYS A 9 2.87 13.41 17.74
C LYS A 9 2.98 14.55 16.73
N PRO A 10 2.65 15.79 17.15
CA PRO A 10 2.94 16.97 16.35
C PRO A 10 4.45 17.16 16.20
N ASN A 11 4.84 17.83 15.12
CA ASN A 11 6.20 18.25 14.83
C ASN A 11 6.13 19.67 14.24
N ASP A 12 6.97 20.57 14.74
CA ASP A 12 6.97 21.98 14.33
C ASP A 12 7.78 22.23 13.04
N GLU A 13 8.68 21.31 12.68
CA GLU A 13 9.52 21.39 11.47
C GLU A 13 8.85 20.71 10.26
N LEU A 14 8.03 19.69 10.51
CA LEU A 14 7.29 18.94 9.50
C LEU A 14 5.80 18.97 9.89
N PRO A 15 4.88 19.47 9.04
CA PRO A 15 3.47 19.65 9.40
C PRO A 15 2.75 18.29 9.51
N THR A 16 2.97 17.60 10.62
CA THR A 16 2.41 16.28 10.89
C THR A 16 1.00 16.37 11.43
N ILE A 17 0.11 15.52 10.93
CA ILE A 17 -1.17 15.21 11.55
C ILE A 17 -0.92 14.21 12.68
N ALA A 18 -1.17 14.66 13.91
CA ALA A 18 -1.02 13.84 15.11
C ALA A 18 -2.23 12.91 15.28
N LEU A 19 -2.01 11.61 15.11
CA LEU A 19 -2.96 10.54 15.30
C LEU A 19 -2.88 10.03 16.75
N ASN A 20 -4.01 9.85 17.41
CA ASN A 20 -4.08 9.34 18.78
C ASN A 20 -3.84 7.82 18.86
N VAL A 21 -2.64 7.38 18.50
CA VAL A 21 -2.21 5.97 18.48
C VAL A 21 -0.77 5.84 19.01
N GLY A 22 -0.42 4.66 19.50
CA GLY A 22 0.94 4.37 19.95
C GLY A 22 1.97 4.36 18.81
N GLU A 23 3.25 4.51 19.17
CA GLU A 23 4.37 4.43 18.22
C GLU A 23 4.96 3.03 18.07
N GLY A 24 5.71 2.85 16.99
CA GLY A 24 6.47 1.65 16.72
C GLY A 24 5.73 0.60 15.89
N ARG A 25 6.49 -0.41 15.46
CA ARG A 25 6.08 -1.38 14.45
C ARG A 25 4.79 -2.14 14.78
N ASN A 26 4.56 -2.42 16.07
CA ASN A 26 3.37 -3.15 16.53
C ASN A 26 2.07 -2.32 16.46
N ASN A 27 2.16 -1.01 16.25
CA ASN A 27 1.03 -0.09 16.16
C ASN A 27 0.76 0.38 14.73
N LEU A 28 1.49 -0.14 13.72
CA LEU A 28 1.34 0.30 12.34
C LEU A 28 -0.08 0.11 11.81
N TRP A 29 -0.74 -1.00 12.15
CA TRP A 29 -2.12 -1.22 11.74
C TRP A 29 -3.08 -0.18 12.34
N ALA A 30 -2.96 0.12 13.64
CA ALA A 30 -3.70 1.20 14.28
C ALA A 30 -3.43 2.56 13.62
N LYS A 31 -2.16 2.88 13.31
CA LYS A 31 -1.76 4.13 12.66
C LYS A 31 -2.33 4.25 11.25
N THR A 32 -2.25 3.19 10.45
CA THR A 32 -2.84 3.13 9.10
C THR A 32 -4.35 3.36 9.15
N LYS A 33 -5.09 2.64 10.01
CA LYS A 33 -6.53 2.86 10.15
C LYS A 33 -6.87 4.31 10.49
N ALA A 34 -6.17 4.90 11.46
CA ALA A 34 -6.37 6.28 11.86
C ALA A 34 -6.04 7.28 10.74
N ALA A 35 -4.96 7.04 9.99
CA ALA A 35 -4.56 7.86 8.84
C ALA A 35 -5.60 7.82 7.71
N PHE A 36 -6.02 6.62 7.30
CA PHE A 36 -7.03 6.45 6.25
C PHE A 36 -8.39 7.01 6.69
N LYS A 37 -8.77 6.86 7.97
CA LYS A 37 -9.97 7.50 8.50
C LYS A 37 -9.88 9.03 8.45
N TYR A 38 -8.74 9.61 8.85
CA TYR A 38 -8.52 11.07 8.73
C TYR A 38 -8.66 11.54 7.28
N ILE A 39 -8.05 10.81 6.33
CA ILE A 39 -8.15 11.13 4.90
C ILE A 39 -9.61 11.04 4.43
N TYR A 40 -10.35 10.02 4.87
CA TYR A 40 -11.76 9.87 4.55
C TYR A 40 -12.59 11.05 5.07
N ASP A 41 -12.37 11.46 6.32
CA ASP A 41 -13.15 12.51 6.99
C ASP A 41 -12.81 13.92 6.44
N HIS A 42 -11.58 14.15 5.97
CA HIS A 42 -11.08 15.50 5.64
C HIS A 42 -10.71 15.72 4.16
N HIS A 43 -10.34 14.67 3.42
CA HIS A 43 -9.70 14.77 2.10
C HIS A 43 -10.27 13.81 1.04
N LEU A 44 -11.34 13.05 1.35
CA LEU A 44 -11.93 12.09 0.42
C LEU A 44 -12.33 12.71 -0.93
N ASN A 45 -12.73 13.98 -0.91
CA ASN A 45 -13.17 14.69 -2.11
C ASN A 45 -12.06 15.50 -2.79
N ASP A 46 -10.86 15.49 -2.25
CA ASP A 46 -9.72 16.22 -2.81
C ASP A 46 -8.89 15.36 -3.79
N ALA A 47 -9.13 14.04 -3.82
CA ALA A 47 -8.42 13.11 -4.68
C ALA A 47 -9.28 11.91 -5.12
N GLU A 48 -8.84 11.24 -6.19
CA GLU A 48 -9.45 10.00 -6.70
C GLU A 48 -8.64 8.75 -6.35
N TRP A 49 -7.37 8.94 -5.96
CA TRP A 49 -6.42 7.88 -5.63
C TRP A 49 -5.66 8.25 -4.35
N PHE A 50 -5.47 7.26 -3.48
CA PHE A 50 -4.91 7.46 -2.13
C PHE A 50 -3.74 6.51 -1.93
N MET A 51 -2.54 7.06 -1.76
CA MET A 51 -1.30 6.28 -1.63
C MET A 51 -0.78 6.33 -0.20
N LYS A 52 -0.44 5.16 0.36
CA LYS A 52 0.34 5.04 1.59
C LYS A 52 1.78 4.68 1.25
N THR A 53 2.72 5.33 1.92
CA THR A 53 4.16 5.05 1.84
C THR A 53 4.78 5.15 3.24
N ASP A 54 5.95 4.52 3.41
CA ASP A 54 6.78 4.70 4.60
C ASP A 54 7.71 5.91 4.41
N ASP A 55 8.28 6.42 5.49
CA ASP A 55 9.17 7.61 5.49
C ASP A 55 10.54 7.37 4.85
N ASP A 56 10.85 6.12 4.51
CA ASP A 56 12.02 5.66 3.77
C ASP A 56 11.71 5.26 2.30
N THR A 57 10.50 5.58 1.80
CA THR A 57 10.08 5.27 0.43
C THR A 57 10.27 6.46 -0.53
N TYR A 58 10.87 6.21 -1.69
CA TYR A 58 10.94 7.18 -2.79
C TYR A 58 9.84 6.90 -3.84
N VAL A 59 9.14 7.95 -4.28
CA VAL A 59 8.04 7.83 -5.25
C VAL A 59 8.24 8.79 -6.43
N VAL A 60 8.25 8.24 -7.64
CA VAL A 60 8.12 9.03 -8.88
C VAL A 60 6.63 9.20 -9.17
N VAL A 61 6.05 10.32 -8.74
CA VAL A 61 4.60 10.57 -8.78
C VAL A 61 4.06 10.58 -10.22
N GLU A 62 4.88 11.02 -11.18
CA GLU A 62 4.58 11.01 -12.61
C GLU A 62 4.31 9.60 -13.12
N ASN A 63 5.14 8.62 -12.74
CA ASN A 63 4.97 7.22 -13.15
C ASN A 63 3.71 6.60 -12.51
N VAL A 64 3.40 6.95 -11.26
CA VAL A 64 2.17 6.52 -10.60
C VAL A 64 0.94 7.10 -11.32
N ARG A 65 0.95 8.38 -11.68
CA ARG A 65 -0.14 9.01 -12.44
C ARG A 65 -0.32 8.38 -13.81
N TYR A 66 0.78 8.15 -14.52
CA TYR A 66 0.75 7.52 -15.83
C TYR A 66 0.14 6.11 -15.76
N PHE A 67 0.50 5.32 -14.74
CA PHE A 67 -0.10 4.02 -14.50
C PHE A 67 -1.60 4.08 -14.19
N LEU A 68 -2.06 5.08 -13.43
CA LEU A 68 -3.45 5.18 -12.97
C LEU A 68 -4.39 5.86 -13.98
N GLN A 69 -3.86 6.50 -15.04
CA GLN A 69 -4.64 7.36 -15.94
C GLN A 69 -5.80 6.65 -16.65
N ASP A 70 -5.68 5.34 -16.88
CA ASP A 70 -6.67 4.50 -17.57
C ASP A 70 -7.49 3.64 -16.59
N LYS A 71 -7.26 3.79 -15.29
CA LYS A 71 -7.94 3.03 -14.24
C LYS A 71 -9.14 3.82 -13.73
N SER A 72 -10.23 3.12 -13.45
CA SER A 72 -11.42 3.77 -12.88
C SER A 72 -11.31 3.87 -11.35
N PRO A 73 -11.35 5.09 -10.76
CA PRO A 73 -11.34 5.27 -9.31
C PRO A 73 -12.65 4.82 -8.64
N SER A 74 -13.71 4.59 -9.43
CA SER A 74 -15.00 4.04 -8.95
C SER A 74 -15.01 2.53 -8.83
N GLN A 75 -14.01 1.84 -9.38
CA GLN A 75 -13.85 0.40 -9.15
C GLN A 75 -13.15 0.19 -7.80
N PRO A 76 -13.60 -0.74 -6.96
CA PRO A 76 -12.97 -1.02 -5.67
C PRO A 76 -11.67 -1.80 -5.90
N VAL A 77 -10.58 -1.10 -6.20
CA VAL A 77 -9.30 -1.72 -6.55
C VAL A 77 -8.16 -1.05 -5.80
N PHE A 78 -7.13 -1.83 -5.49
CA PHE A 78 -5.89 -1.32 -4.92
C PHE A 78 -4.70 -1.95 -5.63
N PHE A 79 -3.59 -1.20 -5.67
CA PHE A 79 -2.39 -1.52 -6.46
C PHE A 79 -1.13 -1.37 -5.60
N GLY A 80 -0.08 -2.09 -5.96
CA GLY A 80 1.18 -2.10 -5.23
C GLY A 80 1.99 -3.36 -5.56
N ARG A 81 3.02 -3.65 -4.76
CA ARG A 81 3.76 -4.91 -4.93
C ARG A 81 2.94 -6.07 -4.40
N LYS A 82 2.30 -6.83 -5.30
CA LYS A 82 1.35 -7.89 -4.94
C LYS A 82 2.04 -9.13 -4.39
N PHE A 83 1.76 -9.43 -3.12
CA PHE A 83 2.18 -10.64 -2.41
C PHE A 83 1.00 -11.58 -2.17
N LYS A 84 1.29 -12.88 -1.99
CA LYS A 84 0.29 -13.96 -1.80
C LYS A 84 0.47 -14.75 -0.49
N ALA A 85 1.49 -14.45 0.30
CA ALA A 85 1.86 -15.25 1.47
C ALA A 85 0.76 -15.34 2.55
N ALA A 86 -0.04 -14.28 2.74
CA ALA A 86 -1.05 -14.19 3.80
C ALA A 86 -2.49 -14.06 3.29
N VAL A 87 -2.68 -13.60 2.04
CA VAL A 87 -4.00 -13.40 1.42
C VAL A 87 -3.96 -14.04 0.05
N LYS A 88 -4.77 -15.08 -0.18
CA LYS A 88 -4.77 -15.84 -1.45
C LYS A 88 -5.11 -14.97 -2.67
N ALA A 89 -6.03 -14.02 -2.50
CA ALA A 89 -6.38 -13.04 -3.53
C ALA A 89 -5.27 -11.99 -3.77
N GLY A 90 -4.31 -11.88 -2.85
CA GLY A 90 -3.22 -10.93 -2.87
C GLY A 90 -3.37 -9.81 -1.84
N TYR A 91 -2.24 -9.28 -1.40
CA TYR A 91 -2.10 -8.04 -0.62
C TYR A 91 -0.89 -7.26 -1.12
N MET A 92 -0.76 -5.98 -0.77
CA MET A 92 0.36 -5.16 -1.26
C MET A 92 1.42 -4.99 -0.18
N SER A 93 2.69 -5.16 -0.54
CA SER A 93 3.82 -4.94 0.38
C SER A 93 3.78 -3.54 1.01
N GLY A 94 3.84 -3.46 2.34
CA GLY A 94 3.82 -2.18 3.05
C GLY A 94 4.99 -1.26 2.68
N GLY A 95 6.20 -1.80 2.66
CA GLY A 95 7.43 -1.05 2.35
C GLY A 95 7.64 -0.71 0.88
N ALA A 96 6.80 -1.21 -0.03
CA ALA A 96 6.79 -0.77 -1.43
C ALA A 96 5.83 0.41 -1.65
N GLY A 97 5.02 0.73 -0.64
CA GLY A 97 3.83 1.54 -0.79
C GLY A 97 2.71 0.84 -1.57
N TYR A 98 1.50 1.38 -1.41
CA TYR A 98 0.32 0.90 -2.12
C TYR A 98 -0.69 2.03 -2.33
N VAL A 99 -1.52 1.88 -3.37
CA VAL A 99 -2.52 2.87 -3.79
C VAL A 99 -3.91 2.25 -3.73
N LEU A 100 -4.86 2.96 -3.14
CA LEU A 100 -6.29 2.62 -3.15
C LEU A 100 -7.02 3.55 -4.12
N SER A 101 -7.97 3.01 -4.88
CA SER A 101 -8.98 3.81 -5.55
C SER A 101 -9.89 4.51 -4.52
N LYS A 102 -10.58 5.56 -4.95
CA LYS A 102 -11.58 6.24 -4.12
C LYS A 102 -12.65 5.29 -3.59
N GLU A 103 -13.16 4.39 -4.43
CA GLU A 103 -14.13 3.39 -3.98
C GLU A 103 -13.53 2.41 -2.96
N ALA A 104 -12.28 1.95 -3.16
CA ALA A 104 -11.61 1.08 -2.19
C ALA A 104 -11.39 1.79 -0.84
N MET A 105 -10.98 3.05 -0.85
CA MET A 105 -10.88 3.92 0.35
C MET A 105 -12.23 4.00 1.09
N ILE A 106 -13.31 4.28 0.37
CA ILE A 106 -14.65 4.40 0.95
C ILE A 106 -15.05 3.10 1.66
N ARG A 107 -14.88 1.97 0.98
CA ARG A 107 -15.23 0.66 1.53
C ARG A 107 -14.35 0.27 2.71
N ALA A 108 -13.04 0.53 2.63
CA ALA A 108 -12.12 0.24 3.71
C ALA A 108 -12.53 0.94 5.01
N VAL A 109 -12.86 2.24 4.94
CA VAL A 109 -13.25 3.00 6.13
C VAL A 109 -14.68 2.68 6.57
N ARG A 110 -15.67 2.93 5.69
CA ARG A 110 -17.09 2.80 6.02
C ARG A 110 -17.48 1.36 6.33
N ASP A 111 -17.12 0.43 5.46
CA ASP A 111 -17.57 -0.96 5.56
C ASP A 111 -16.60 -1.84 6.36
N GLY A 112 -15.38 -1.36 6.63
CA GLY A 112 -14.30 -2.13 7.25
C GLY A 112 -13.85 -1.62 8.62
N PHE A 113 -13.27 -0.42 8.70
CA PHE A 113 -12.69 0.09 9.95
C PHE A 113 -13.75 0.43 10.99
N GLU A 114 -14.91 0.93 10.55
CA GLU A 114 -16.01 1.33 11.43
C GLU A 114 -16.99 0.17 11.71
N HIS A 115 -16.94 -0.91 10.93
CA HIS A 115 -17.83 -2.07 11.04
C HIS A 115 -17.01 -3.34 11.36
N GLY A 116 -17.05 -3.74 12.64
CA GLY A 116 -16.03 -4.57 13.29
C GLY A 116 -15.98 -6.06 12.96
N ASP A 117 -16.49 -6.52 11.82
CA ASP A 117 -16.45 -7.92 11.42
C ASP A 117 -15.61 -8.19 10.15
N LYS A 118 -15.39 -7.19 9.29
CA LYS A 118 -14.63 -7.35 8.05
C LYS A 118 -13.14 -7.09 8.18
N CYS A 119 -12.73 -6.28 9.15
CA CYS A 119 -11.34 -5.90 9.35
C CYS A 119 -10.93 -6.15 10.80
N ARG A 120 -9.63 -6.36 11.03
CA ARG A 120 -9.12 -6.59 12.38
C ARG A 120 -9.38 -5.36 13.27
N GLY A 121 -10.17 -5.56 14.33
CA GLY A 121 -10.65 -4.50 15.21
C GLY A 121 -9.57 -3.86 16.08
N ASP A 122 -8.63 -4.66 16.61
CA ASP A 122 -7.50 -4.14 17.40
C ASP A 122 -6.45 -3.41 16.52
N GLY A 123 -5.39 -2.87 17.14
CA GLY A 123 -4.31 -2.18 16.44
C GLY A 123 -3.13 -3.05 15.99
N GLY A 124 -3.22 -4.38 16.16
CA GLY A 124 -2.11 -5.30 15.96
C GLY A 124 -2.09 -5.98 14.58
N GLY A 125 -1.04 -6.78 14.35
CA GLY A 125 -0.81 -7.48 13.09
C GLY A 125 0.12 -6.72 12.14
N SER A 126 0.50 -7.39 11.04
CA SER A 126 1.26 -6.76 9.97
C SER A 126 0.32 -5.88 9.15
N GLU A 127 0.60 -4.57 9.13
CA GLU A 127 -0.25 -3.54 8.55
C GLU A 127 -0.69 -3.84 7.11
N ASP A 128 0.24 -4.27 6.26
CA ASP A 128 0.02 -4.63 4.87
C ASP A 128 -0.87 -5.86 4.69
N VAL A 129 -0.64 -6.89 5.52
CA VAL A 129 -1.47 -8.10 5.56
C VAL A 129 -2.88 -7.79 6.04
N GLU A 130 -3.02 -7.02 7.10
CA GLU A 130 -4.34 -6.64 7.65
C GLU A 130 -5.11 -5.71 6.70
N MET A 131 -4.42 -4.78 6.03
CA MET A 131 -5.01 -3.98 4.96
C MET A 131 -5.51 -4.85 3.81
N GLY A 132 -4.70 -5.82 3.34
CA GLY A 132 -5.09 -6.73 2.27
C GLY A 132 -6.30 -7.60 2.63
N LYS A 133 -6.34 -8.16 3.84
CA LYS A 133 -7.51 -8.91 4.35
C LYS A 133 -8.75 -8.03 4.40
N CYS A 134 -8.60 -6.84 4.97
CA CYS A 134 -9.68 -5.87 5.12
C CYS A 134 -10.29 -5.49 3.76
N LEU A 135 -9.44 -5.06 2.82
CA LEU A 135 -9.85 -4.69 1.46
C LEU A 135 -10.54 -5.85 0.74
N HIS A 136 -10.01 -7.07 0.85
CA HIS A 136 -10.65 -8.25 0.29
C HIS A 136 -12.05 -8.48 0.87
N ASN A 137 -12.22 -8.39 2.20
CA ASN A 137 -13.49 -8.62 2.88
C ASN A 137 -14.54 -7.54 2.57
N VAL A 138 -14.13 -6.32 2.25
CA VAL A 138 -15.02 -5.25 1.77
C VAL A 138 -15.22 -5.26 0.26
N GLY A 139 -14.75 -6.31 -0.43
CA GLY A 139 -14.96 -6.51 -1.86
C GLY A 139 -14.11 -5.62 -2.76
N ALA A 140 -12.94 -5.19 -2.29
CA ALA A 140 -11.93 -4.55 -3.10
C ALA A 140 -10.91 -5.57 -3.63
N GLU A 141 -10.54 -5.42 -4.90
CA GLU A 141 -9.67 -6.33 -5.62
C GLU A 141 -8.21 -5.87 -5.56
N ALA A 142 -7.30 -6.81 -5.29
CA ALA A 142 -5.87 -6.61 -5.45
C ALA A 142 -5.53 -6.60 -6.95
N GLY A 143 -5.40 -5.43 -7.54
CA GLY A 143 -5.12 -5.26 -8.96
C GLY A 143 -3.70 -5.64 -9.36
N ASP A 144 -3.48 -5.82 -10.66
CA ASP A 144 -2.16 -5.97 -11.25
C ASP A 144 -1.59 -4.58 -11.59
N SER A 145 -0.41 -4.27 -11.05
CA SER A 145 0.26 -2.99 -11.28
C SER A 145 1.51 -3.12 -12.16
N ARG A 146 1.74 -4.28 -12.75
CA ARG A 146 2.87 -4.47 -13.67
C ARG A 146 2.60 -3.76 -14.99
N ASP A 147 3.66 -3.49 -15.73
CA ASP A 147 3.54 -2.93 -17.07
C ASP A 147 3.20 -3.98 -18.13
N GLU A 148 3.08 -3.55 -19.38
CA GLU A 148 2.74 -4.42 -20.52
C GLU A 148 3.79 -5.50 -20.78
N LEU A 149 5.00 -5.37 -20.23
CA LEU A 149 6.10 -6.33 -20.29
C LEU A 149 6.20 -7.18 -19.01
N ASP A 150 5.16 -7.15 -18.15
CA ASP A 150 5.11 -7.81 -16.85
C ASP A 150 6.21 -7.34 -15.86
N ARG A 151 6.71 -6.11 -16.00
CA ARG A 151 7.72 -5.53 -15.10
C ARG A 151 7.06 -4.80 -13.94
N GLU A 152 7.67 -4.86 -12.78
CA GLU A 152 7.09 -4.35 -11.53
C GLU A 152 7.23 -2.82 -11.45
N ARG A 153 6.24 -2.16 -10.83
CA ARG A 153 6.24 -0.70 -10.60
C ARG A 153 6.49 -0.33 -9.14
N PHE A 154 6.27 -1.28 -8.23
CA PHE A 154 6.36 -1.11 -6.79
C PHE A 154 7.41 -2.08 -6.26
N HIS A 155 8.37 -1.55 -5.50
CA HIS A 155 9.57 -2.29 -5.11
C HIS A 155 9.78 -2.19 -3.59
N PRO A 156 9.86 -3.32 -2.87
CA PRO A 156 10.00 -3.31 -1.41
C PRO A 156 11.45 -3.16 -0.93
N PHE A 157 12.40 -2.98 -1.86
CA PHE A 157 13.83 -2.87 -1.58
C PHE A 157 14.46 -1.83 -2.49
N VAL A 158 15.68 -1.41 -2.13
CA VAL A 158 16.52 -0.53 -2.94
C VAL A 158 16.74 -1.05 -4.37
N PRO A 159 16.95 -0.16 -5.36
CA PRO A 159 17.04 -0.55 -6.78
C PRO A 159 18.07 -1.65 -7.07
N GLU A 160 19.22 -1.65 -6.40
CA GLU A 160 20.29 -2.63 -6.56
C GLU A 160 19.79 -4.06 -6.33
N HIS A 161 18.87 -4.25 -5.38
CA HIS A 161 18.30 -5.57 -5.07
C HIS A 161 17.42 -6.15 -6.18
N HIS A 162 16.95 -5.33 -7.11
CA HIS A 162 16.13 -5.76 -8.25
C HIS A 162 16.94 -5.79 -9.55
N LEU A 163 17.85 -4.82 -9.73
CA LEU A 163 18.66 -4.64 -10.95
C LEU A 163 19.88 -5.57 -11.02
N ILE A 164 20.42 -6.02 -9.89
CA ILE A 164 21.58 -6.92 -9.87
C ILE A 164 21.08 -8.35 -9.64
N PRO A 165 21.21 -9.26 -10.62
CA PRO A 165 20.84 -10.66 -10.45
C PRO A 165 21.54 -11.30 -9.24
N ASP A 166 20.83 -12.19 -8.56
CA ASP A 166 21.35 -13.02 -7.45
C ASP A 166 21.92 -12.28 -6.21
N ILE A 167 21.73 -10.96 -6.11
CA ILE A 167 22.16 -10.19 -4.92
C ILE A 167 21.37 -10.54 -3.65
N LEU A 168 20.08 -10.86 -3.80
CA LEU A 168 19.23 -11.34 -2.71
C LEU A 168 19.35 -12.88 -2.57
N PRO A 169 19.54 -13.41 -1.34
CA PRO A 169 19.60 -14.86 -1.11
C PRO A 169 18.35 -15.58 -1.63
N LYS A 170 18.50 -16.68 -2.37
CA LYS A 170 17.37 -17.40 -3.03
C LYS A 170 16.38 -18.06 -2.07
N ASP A 171 16.78 -18.26 -0.82
CA ASP A 171 15.95 -18.79 0.27
C ASP A 171 15.20 -17.69 1.04
N MET A 172 15.41 -16.42 0.70
CA MET A 172 14.70 -15.29 1.31
C MET A 172 13.19 -15.37 1.06
N TRP A 173 12.41 -14.98 2.07
CA TRP A 173 10.94 -14.90 2.01
C TRP A 173 10.41 -14.14 0.78
N TYR A 174 11.15 -13.16 0.27
CA TYR A 174 10.75 -12.36 -0.89
C TYR A 174 10.34 -13.25 -2.05
N TRP A 175 11.13 -14.26 -2.40
CA TRP A 175 10.86 -15.12 -3.56
C TRP A 175 9.54 -15.88 -3.44
N SER A 176 9.20 -16.35 -2.25
CA SER A 176 7.96 -17.11 -2.01
C SER A 176 6.74 -16.22 -1.82
N TYR A 177 6.92 -14.97 -1.41
CA TYR A 177 5.82 -14.04 -1.13
C TYR A 177 5.22 -13.46 -2.40
N ASN A 178 5.98 -13.31 -3.47
CA ASN A 178 5.52 -12.68 -4.71
C ASN A 178 4.34 -13.42 -5.36
N TYR A 179 3.31 -12.66 -5.74
CA TYR A 179 2.17 -13.21 -6.46
C TYR A 179 2.60 -13.73 -7.83
N TYR A 180 3.30 -12.87 -8.58
CA TYR A 180 3.85 -13.13 -9.90
C TYR A 180 5.29 -13.65 -9.83
N PRO A 181 5.80 -14.33 -10.88
CA PRO A 181 7.21 -14.69 -10.97
C PRO A 181 8.11 -13.46 -10.90
N VAL A 182 9.14 -13.50 -10.05
CA VAL A 182 10.08 -12.38 -9.91
C VAL A 182 11.05 -12.36 -11.09
N LYS A 183 11.11 -11.23 -11.78
CA LYS A 183 12.15 -10.91 -12.76
C LYS A 183 13.26 -10.09 -12.08
N GLN A 184 14.51 -10.29 -12.51
CA GLN A 184 15.68 -9.53 -12.04
C GLN A 184 16.37 -8.87 -13.25
N GLY A 185 17.26 -7.92 -12.99
CA GLY A 185 18.01 -7.26 -14.06
C GLY A 185 17.16 -6.24 -14.81
N GLN A 186 17.42 -6.07 -16.10
CA GLN A 186 16.71 -5.08 -16.94
C GLN A 186 15.20 -5.36 -17.05
N ASP A 187 14.78 -6.60 -16.81
CA ASP A 187 13.37 -7.00 -16.86
C ASP A 187 12.65 -6.88 -15.50
N CYS A 188 13.32 -6.42 -14.43
CA CYS A 188 12.70 -6.35 -13.11
C CYS A 188 11.63 -5.27 -12.99
N CYS A 189 11.91 -4.13 -13.63
CA CYS A 189 11.41 -2.86 -13.17
C CYS A 189 10.91 -2.08 -14.37
N SER A 190 9.71 -1.54 -14.24
CA SER A 190 9.11 -0.72 -15.28
C SER A 190 9.76 0.65 -15.33
N ASP A 191 9.89 1.17 -16.55
CA ASP A 191 10.43 2.50 -16.83
C ASP A 191 9.39 3.60 -16.58
#